data_AF-A0A625EGX3-F1
#
_entry.id   AF-A0A625EGX3-F1
#
_cell.length_a   1.000
_cell.length_b   1.000
_cell.length_c   1.000
_cell.angle_alpha   90.00
_cell.angle_beta   90.00
_cell.angle_gamma   90.00
#
_symmetry.space_group_name_H-M   'P 1'
#
loop_
_entity.id
_entity.type
_entity.pdbx_description
1 polymer ?
#
loop_
_entity_poly.entity_id
_entity_poly.type
_entity_poly.pdbx_seq_one_letter_code
_entity_poly.pdbx_strand_id
1 'polypeptide(L)'
;MQRQYHHPLEEGFEERIHTPVGVRSLVEDSHLMKLLRELDKDGFNVDGPLAELVALVNYVTSSQMTIQDLQTHLDYCAEQLRKQTT
;
A
#
# COMPACT_ATOMS: atom_id res chain seq x y z
N MET A 1 0.32 -13.62 31.77
CA MET A 1 -0.25 -12.29 31.46
C MET A 1 -0.73 -12.33 30.02
N GLN A 2 -2.00 -12.02 29.74
CA GLN A 2 -2.43 -11.79 28.36
C GLN A 2 -1.66 -10.57 27.84
N ARG A 3 -0.81 -10.75 26.84
CA ARG A 3 -0.17 -9.62 26.14
C ARG A 3 -1.24 -8.94 25.31
N GLN A 4 -1.36 -7.62 25.48
CA GLN A 4 -2.38 -6.82 24.81
C GLN A 4 -1.70 -6.07 23.67
N TYR A 5 -1.89 -6.55 22.44
CA TYR A 5 -1.49 -5.79 21.25
C TYR A 5 -2.35 -4.52 21.17
N HIS A 6 -1.72 -3.36 20.98
CA HIS A 6 -2.41 -2.08 21.02
C HIS A 6 -2.05 -1.22 19.80
N HIS A 7 -2.95 -1.24 18.81
CA HIS A 7 -2.81 -0.48 17.55
C HIS A 7 -4.12 0.27 17.23
N PRO A 8 -4.52 1.26 18.05
CA PRO A 8 -5.76 2.00 17.83
C PRO A 8 -5.69 2.82 16.54
N LEU A 9 -6.82 2.92 15.84
CA LEU A 9 -6.92 3.81 14.68
C LEU A 9 -7.12 5.25 15.16
N GLU A 10 -6.47 6.20 14.47
CA GLU A 10 -6.74 7.63 14.66
C GLU A 10 -8.17 7.97 14.19
N GLU A 11 -8.78 9.01 14.78
CA GLU A 11 -10.06 9.52 14.28
C GLU A 11 -9.95 9.92 12.80
N GLY A 12 -10.93 9.51 11.99
CA GLY A 12 -10.93 9.77 10.54
C GLY A 12 -9.93 8.95 9.73
N PHE A 13 -9.25 7.96 10.33
CA PHE A 13 -8.27 7.13 9.61
C PHE A 13 -8.86 6.43 8.38
N GLU A 14 -10.07 5.87 8.51
CA GLU A 14 -10.76 5.16 7.42
C GLU A 14 -11.08 6.09 6.24
N GLU A 15 -11.52 7.33 6.51
CA GLU A 15 -11.77 8.30 5.45
C GLU A 15 -10.47 8.73 4.75
N ARG A 16 -9.38 8.90 5.52
CA ARG A 16 -8.07 9.32 5.00
C ARG A 16 -7.39 8.25 4.15
N ILE A 17 -7.59 6.97 4.47
CA ILE A 17 -6.84 5.88 3.84
C ILE A 17 -7.30 5.58 2.41
N HIS A 18 -8.53 5.96 2.04
CA HIS A 18 -9.12 5.73 0.71
C HIS A 18 -8.56 6.63 -0.41
N THR A 19 -7.35 7.16 -0.25
CA THR A 19 -6.63 7.91 -1.27
C THR A 19 -5.39 7.12 -1.73
N PRO A 20 -4.89 7.30 -2.97
CA PRO A 20 -3.67 6.62 -3.42
C PRO A 20 -2.45 6.87 -2.52
N VAL A 21 -2.38 8.07 -1.91
CA VAL A 21 -1.35 8.43 -0.92
C VAL A 21 -1.56 7.68 0.39
N GLY A 22 -2.80 7.61 0.88
CA GLY A 22 -3.16 6.84 2.06
C GLY A 22 -2.79 5.36 1.91
N VAL A 23 -3.19 4.73 0.81
CA VAL A 23 -2.85 3.33 0.52
C VAL A 23 -1.33 3.12 0.42
N ARG A 24 -0.56 4.07 -0.15
CA ARG A 24 0.91 4.02 -0.15
C ARG A 24 1.51 4.00 1.25
N SER A 25 0.99 4.84 2.15
CA SER A 25 1.52 4.94 3.51
C SER A 25 1.49 3.60 4.26
N LEU A 26 0.53 2.71 3.94
CA LEU A 26 0.44 1.36 4.51
C LEU A 26 1.61 0.44 4.13
N VAL A 27 2.28 0.71 3.01
CA VAL A 27 3.48 -0.03 2.57
C VAL A 27 4.68 0.32 3.47
N GLU A 28 4.78 1.57 3.89
CA GLU A 28 5.88 2.08 4.71
C GLU A 28 5.67 1.73 6.19
N ASP A 29 4.48 2.02 6.71
CA ASP A 29 4.11 1.75 8.09
C ASP A 29 2.62 1.42 8.21
N SER A 30 2.31 0.21 8.69
CA SER A 30 0.95 -0.21 8.98
C SER A 30 0.84 -0.90 10.33
N HIS A 31 -0.26 -0.61 11.03
CA HIS A 31 -0.66 -1.30 12.25
C HIS A 31 -0.78 -2.82 12.03
N LEU A 32 -1.21 -3.24 10.84
CA LEU A 32 -1.33 -4.65 10.49
C LEU A 32 0.05 -5.35 10.41
N MET A 33 1.04 -4.72 9.76
CA MET A 33 2.41 -5.27 9.70
C MET A 33 3.06 -5.28 11.09
N LYS A 34 2.85 -4.22 11.89
CA LYS A 34 3.34 -4.15 13.28
C LYS A 34 2.76 -5.28 14.12
N LEU A 35 1.45 -5.49 14.07
CA LEU A 35 0.76 -6.56 14.78
C LEU A 35 1.34 -7.94 14.43
N LEU A 36 1.45 -8.27 13.13
CA LEU A 36 1.99 -9.56 12.71
C LEU A 36 3.43 -9.79 13.20
N ARG A 37 4.27 -8.75 13.15
CA ARG A 37 5.65 -8.82 13.68
C ARG A 37 5.70 -8.95 15.19
N GLU A 38 4.75 -8.37 15.92
CA GLU A 38 4.66 -8.55 17.38
C GLU A 38 4.20 -9.97 17.73
N LEU A 39 3.25 -10.54 16.98
CA LEU A 39 2.84 -11.93 17.12
C LEU A 39 4.01 -12.89 16.83
N ASP A 40 4.79 -12.65 15.77
CA ASP A 40 5.99 -13.42 15.44
C ASP A 40 7.02 -13.41 16.58
N LYS A 41 7.33 -12.21 17.10
CA LYS A 41 8.24 -12.04 18.25
C LYS A 41 7.77 -12.76 19.51
N ASP A 42 6.46 -12.91 19.67
CA ASP A 42 5.84 -13.64 20.77
C ASP A 42 5.80 -15.16 20.55
N GLY A 43 6.25 -15.65 19.38
CA GLY A 43 6.33 -17.07 19.05
C GLY A 43 5.08 -17.63 18.36
N PHE A 44 4.17 -16.77 17.89
CA PHE A 44 3.03 -17.21 17.07
C PHE A 44 3.45 -17.37 15.62
N ASN A 45 3.00 -18.45 14.98
CA ASN A 45 3.19 -18.63 13.54
C ASN A 45 2.32 -17.64 12.77
N VAL A 46 2.96 -16.67 12.11
CA VAL A 46 2.33 -15.68 11.24
C VAL A 46 2.79 -15.79 9.78
N ASP A 47 3.47 -16.87 9.40
CA ASP A 47 4.09 -17.01 8.07
C ASP A 47 3.07 -16.79 6.93
N GLY A 48 1.87 -17.39 7.07
CA GLY A 48 0.78 -17.23 6.12
C GLY A 48 0.28 -15.78 6.03
N PRO A 49 -0.26 -15.21 7.11
CA PRO A 49 -0.74 -13.82 7.13
C PRO A 49 0.33 -12.80 6.70
N LEU A 50 1.59 -13.02 7.09
CA LEU A 50 2.70 -12.13 6.72
C LEU A 50 3.02 -12.22 5.23
N ALA A 51 3.02 -13.43 4.65
CA ALA A 51 3.19 -13.62 3.22
C ALA A 51 2.04 -12.98 2.40
N GLU A 52 0.79 -13.14 2.86
CA GLU A 52 -0.37 -12.51 2.24
C GLU A 52 -0.28 -10.97 2.29
N LEU A 53 0.11 -10.41 3.44
CA LEU A 53 0.30 -8.97 3.57
C LEU A 53 1.43 -8.46 2.67
N VAL A 54 2.55 -9.19 2.57
CA VAL A 54 3.65 -8.88 1.66
C VAL A 54 3.17 -8.87 0.20
N ALA A 55 2.33 -9.84 -0.20
CA ALA A 55 1.76 -9.86 -1.54
C ALA A 55 0.91 -8.62 -1.82
N LEU A 56 0.08 -8.19 -0.86
CA LEU A 56 -0.77 -7.00 -1.01
C LEU A 56 0.04 -5.70 -1.13
N VAL A 57 1.03 -5.48 -0.27
CA VAL A 57 1.86 -4.26 -0.32
C VAL A 57 2.72 -4.20 -1.59
N ASN A 58 3.20 -5.36 -2.06
CA ASN A 58 3.92 -5.46 -3.33
C ASN A 58 3.00 -5.17 -4.52
N TYR A 59 1.76 -5.69 -4.49
CA TYR A 59 0.76 -5.40 -5.51
C TYR A 59 0.44 -3.90 -5.60
N VAL A 60 0.26 -3.22 -4.45
CA VAL A 60 0.05 -1.77 -4.40
C VAL A 60 1.23 -1.04 -5.05
N THR A 61 2.45 -1.37 -4.63
CA THR A 61 3.68 -0.72 -5.13
C THR A 61 3.83 -0.92 -6.64
N SER A 62 3.68 -2.16 -7.11
CA SER A 62 3.78 -2.50 -8.53
C SER A 62 2.71 -1.81 -9.37
N SER A 63 1.45 -1.83 -8.92
CA SER A 63 0.34 -1.23 -9.66
C SER A 63 0.53 0.27 -9.85
N GLN A 64 1.04 0.95 -8.83
CA GLN A 64 1.27 2.39 -8.91
C GLN A 64 2.41 2.77 -9.84
N MET A 65 3.51 2.02 -9.83
CA MET A 65 4.58 2.19 -10.82
C MET A 65 4.04 2.01 -12.25
N THR A 66 3.27 0.94 -12.48
CA THR A 66 2.66 0.69 -13.79
C THR A 66 1.73 1.82 -14.24
N ILE A 67 0.91 2.37 -13.34
CA ILE A 67 0.01 3.49 -13.66
C ILE A 67 0.80 4.75 -14.02
N GLN A 68 1.87 5.06 -13.30
CA GLN A 68 2.71 6.22 -13.57
C GLN A 68 3.40 6.14 -14.94
N ASP A 69 3.91 4.95 -15.29
CA ASP A 69 4.49 4.71 -16.61
C ASP A 69 3.42 4.85 -17.70
N LEU A 70 2.24 4.27 -17.48
CA LEU A 70 1.12 4.37 -18.42
C LEU A 70 0.71 5.83 -18.66
N GLN A 71 0.64 6.66 -17.61
CA GLN A 71 0.38 8.10 -17.73
C GLN A 71 1.43 8.78 -18.61
N THR A 72 2.72 8.49 -18.39
CA THR A 72 3.81 9.04 -19.19
C THR A 72 3.69 8.66 -20.67
N HIS A 73 3.33 7.42 -20.96
CA HIS A 73 3.08 6.96 -22.33
C HIS A 73 1.88 7.67 -22.97
N LEU A 74 0.81 7.88 -22.21
CA LEU A 74 -0.37 8.61 -22.67
C LEU A 74 -0.06 10.08 -22.95
N ASP A 75 0.73 10.73 -22.09
CA ASP A 75 1.18 12.11 -22.29
C ASP A 75 2.00 12.26 -23.58
N TYR A 76 2.89 11.29 -23.84
CA TYR A 76 3.62 11.24 -25.10
C TYR A 76 2.68 11.12 -26.31
N CYS A 77 1.73 10.18 -26.27
CA CYS A 77 0.75 10.01 -27.34
C CYS A 77 -0.07 11.28 -27.58
N ALA A 78 -0.52 11.94 -26.51
CA ALA A 78 -1.28 13.19 -26.59
C ALA A 78 -0.46 14.32 -27.24
N GLU A 79 0.83 14.43 -26.89
CA GLU A 79 1.74 15.41 -27.49
C GLU A 79 1.96 15.15 -28.99
N GLN A 80 2.12 13.88 -29.39
CA GLN A 80 2.26 13.52 -30.81
C GLN A 80 0.99 13.82 -31.60
N LEU A 81 -0.20 13.54 -31.04
CA LEU A 81 -1.47 13.88 -31.67
C LEU A 81 -1.65 15.40 -31.82
N ARG A 82 -1.28 16.19 -30.80
CA ARG A 82 -1.32 17.66 -30.84
C ARG A 82 -0.49 18.23 -31.99
N LYS A 83 0.71 17.69 -32.22
CA LYS A 83 1.61 18.09 -33.33
C LYS A 83 1.04 17.79 -34.72
N GLN A 84 0.11 16.85 -34.84
CA GLN A 84 -0.51 16.47 -36.12
C GLN A 84 -1.86 17.15 -36.36
N THR A 85 -2.51 17.65 -35.30
CA THR A 85 -3.87 18.20 -35.35
C THR A 85 -3.87 19.74 -35.36
N THR A 86 -2.72 20.38 -35.13
CA THR A 86 -2.50 21.83 -35.22
C THR A 86 -1.50 22.12 -36.32
#